data_AF-A0A2V5LD92-F1
#
_entry.id   AF-A0A2V5LD92-F1
#
_cell.length_a   1.000
_cell.length_b   1.000
_cell.length_c   1.000
_cell.angle_alpha   90.00
_cell.angle_beta   90.00
_cell.angle_gamma   90.00
#
_symmetry.space_group_name_H-M   'P 1'
#
loop_
_entity.id
_entity.type
_entity.pdbx_description
1 polymer ?
#
loop_
_entity_poly.entity_id
_entity_poly.type
_entity_poly.pdbx_seq_one_letter_code
_entity_poly.pdbx_strand_id
1 'polypeptide(L)'
;MILAASDFVTVFEIARGSNGVFADEVFRLLIGVAALIGGMTALVLNWENKSVKSWVGPVFAIAWALFWLYLHNFPYMFGHINGLVRAYRHGQYQVVEGQVQVLHEQPATGHTKGDIITVNGKQFEVNYFYFTPAYRNTLAHEGVLGSGVYARIYYHNGEILRVDVCK
;
A
#
# COMPACT_ATOMS: atom_id res chain seq x y z
N MET A 1 -21.50 -5.85 -28.23
CA MET A 1 -22.42 -6.22 -27.14
C MET A 1 -22.19 -5.20 -26.03
N ILE A 2 -23.20 -4.40 -25.67
CA ILE A 2 -23.08 -3.42 -24.58
C ILE A 2 -23.53 -4.15 -23.32
N LEU A 3 -22.60 -4.47 -22.42
CA LEU A 3 -22.91 -5.10 -21.14
C LEU A 3 -23.62 -4.09 -20.25
N ALA A 4 -24.67 -4.51 -19.56
CA ALA A 4 -25.40 -3.64 -18.65
C ALA A 4 -24.61 -3.49 -17.33
N ALA A 5 -24.81 -2.37 -16.62
CA ALA A 5 -24.12 -2.17 -15.33
C ALA A 5 -24.47 -3.24 -14.28
N SER A 6 -25.59 -3.97 -14.46
CA SER A 6 -26.03 -5.10 -13.63
C SER A 6 -25.17 -6.36 -13.74
N ASP A 7 -24.33 -6.44 -14.78
CA ASP A 7 -23.58 -7.67 -15.09
C ASP A 7 -22.21 -7.69 -14.41
N PHE A 8 -21.82 -6.55 -13.82
CA PHE A 8 -20.54 -6.38 -13.15
C PHE A 8 -20.64 -6.61 -11.64
N VAL A 9 -19.64 -7.31 -11.10
CA VAL A 9 -19.44 -7.46 -9.66
C VAL A 9 -18.15 -6.77 -9.25
N THR A 10 -18.25 -5.87 -8.27
CA THR A 10 -17.09 -5.25 -7.64
C THR A 10 -16.36 -6.27 -6.79
N VAL A 11 -15.13 -6.58 -7.19
CA VAL A 11 -14.25 -7.55 -6.52
C VAL A 11 -13.17 -6.86 -5.70
N PHE A 12 -12.89 -5.59 -5.99
CA PHE A 12 -12.02 -4.76 -5.17
C PHE A 12 -12.48 -3.30 -5.24
N GLU A 13 -12.45 -2.63 -4.09
CA GLU A 13 -12.67 -1.19 -3.97
C GLU A 13 -11.72 -0.62 -2.92
N ILE A 14 -11.05 0.48 -3.26
CA ILE A 14 -10.08 1.10 -2.37
C ILE A 14 -10.76 1.73 -1.16
N ALA A 15 -10.24 1.40 0.00
CA ALA A 15 -10.55 2.00 1.27
C ALA A 15 -9.25 2.31 2.00
N ARG A 16 -9.34 3.16 3.04
CA ARG A 16 -8.17 3.51 3.87
C ARG A 16 -7.51 2.28 4.50
N GLY A 17 -8.30 1.24 4.80
CA GLY A 17 -7.84 -0.02 5.36
C GLY A 17 -7.44 -1.08 4.33
N SER A 18 -7.50 -0.80 3.02
CA SER A 18 -7.17 -1.78 1.99
C SER A 18 -5.75 -2.32 2.18
N ASN A 19 -5.63 -3.65 2.08
CA ASN A 19 -4.39 -4.41 2.28
C ASN A 19 -3.72 -4.24 3.67
N GLY A 20 -4.39 -3.64 4.66
CA GLY A 20 -3.84 -3.42 6.01
C GLY A 20 -2.74 -2.37 6.11
N VAL A 21 -2.37 -1.73 5.00
CA VAL A 21 -1.22 -0.80 4.89
C VAL A 21 -1.32 0.34 5.89
N PHE A 22 -2.49 0.95 6.05
CA PHE A 22 -2.67 2.05 7.01
C PHE A 22 -2.46 1.61 8.46
N ALA A 23 -2.96 0.43 8.83
CA ALA A 23 -2.81 -0.08 10.19
C ALA A 23 -1.34 -0.43 10.51
N ASP A 24 -0.63 -1.03 9.56
CA ASP A 24 0.80 -1.32 9.67
C ASP A 24 1.64 -0.04 9.81
N GLU A 25 1.34 0.99 9.00
CA GLU A 25 2.02 2.29 9.11
C GLU A 25 1.78 2.97 10.47
N VAL A 26 0.55 2.93 10.99
CA VAL A 26 0.25 3.44 12.34
C VAL A 26 1.01 2.65 13.41
N PHE A 27 1.06 1.32 13.31
CA PHE A 27 1.78 0.47 14.26
C PHE A 27 3.27 0.80 14.29
N ARG A 28 3.92 0.91 13.12
CA ARG A 28 5.33 1.29 12.99
C ARG A 28 5.64 2.69 13.50
N LEU A 29 4.71 3.63 13.31
CA LEU A 29 4.82 4.99 13.87
C LEU A 29 4.80 4.94 15.40
N LEU A 30 3.87 4.19 15.98
CA LEU A 30 3.75 4.07 17.44
C LEU A 30 5.01 3.48 18.07
N ILE A 31 5.65 2.50 17.42
CA ILE A 31 6.94 1.96 17.87
C ILE A 31 8.00 3.07 17.95
N GLY A 32 8.17 3.86 16.89
CA GLY A 32 9.15 4.93 16.86
C GLY A 32 8.88 6.03 17.89
N VAL A 33 7.62 6.46 18.02
CA VAL A 33 7.22 7.48 18.99
C VAL A 33 7.40 6.98 20.43
N ALA A 34 7.00 5.75 20.73
CA ALA A 34 7.15 5.17 22.06
C ALA A 34 8.63 5.05 22.46
N ALA A 35 9.48 4.58 21.53
CA ALA A 35 10.93 4.50 21.76
C ALA A 35 11.54 5.88 22.02
N LEU A 36 11.12 6.90 21.26
CA LEU A 36 11.59 8.28 21.45
C LEU A 36 11.19 8.84 22.82
N ILE A 37 9.91 8.71 23.20
CA ILE A 37 9.40 9.17 24.50
C ILE A 37 10.09 8.43 25.64
N GLY A 38 10.24 7.11 25.53
CA GLY A 38 10.93 6.29 26.53
C GLY A 38 12.39 6.69 26.70
N GLY A 39 13.11 6.88 25.59
CA GLY A 39 14.49 7.34 25.59
C GLY A 39 14.66 8.73 26.22
N MET A 40 13.82 9.70 25.86
CA MET A 40 13.84 11.03 26.48
C MET A 40 13.53 10.99 27.97
N THR A 41 12.51 10.22 28.36
CA THR A 41 12.12 10.07 29.78
C THR A 41 13.26 9.47 30.59
N ALA A 42 13.89 8.40 30.09
CA ALA A 42 15.03 7.76 30.75
C ALA A 42 16.25 8.70 30.82
N LEU A 43 16.48 9.54 29.80
CA LEU A 43 17.56 10.52 29.81
C LEU A 43 17.34 11.59 30.89
N VAL A 44 16.12 12.11 31.01
CA VAL A 44 15.75 13.10 32.04
C VAL A 44 15.88 12.51 33.45
N LEU A 45 15.40 11.28 33.66
CA LEU A 45 15.50 10.62 34.96
C LEU A 45 16.94 10.32 35.38
N ASN A 46 17.85 10.12 34.42
CA ASN A 46 19.26 9.89 34.68
C ASN A 46 20.11 11.17 34.62
N TRP A 47 19.50 12.36 34.46
CA TRP A 47 20.23 13.60 34.22
C TRP A 47 21.17 14.00 35.37
N GLU A 48 20.78 13.74 36.62
CA GLU A 48 21.62 14.00 37.80
C GLU A 48 22.70 12.94 38.01
N ASN A 49 22.60 11.81 37.33
CA ASN A 49 23.58 10.74 37.38
C ASN A 49 24.79 11.11 36.49
N LYS A 50 25.89 11.53 37.12
CA LYS A 50 27.13 11.94 36.42
C LYS A 50 27.89 10.77 35.77
N SER A 51 27.37 9.54 35.84
CA SER A 51 27.97 8.38 35.18
C SER A 51 27.57 8.34 33.71
N VAL A 52 28.55 8.42 32.81
CA VAL A 52 28.36 8.30 31.36
C VAL A 52 27.57 7.04 30.98
N LYS A 53 27.76 5.93 31.71
CA LYS A 53 27.04 4.67 31.47
C LYS A 53 25.52 4.81 31.60
N SER A 54 25.03 5.76 32.41
CA SER A 54 23.60 5.99 32.62
C SER A 54 22.91 6.67 31.42
N TRP A 55 23.69 7.31 30.53
CA TRP A 55 23.16 8.06 29.39
C TRP A 55 23.28 7.29 28.07
N VAL A 56 24.18 6.31 27.98
CA VAL A 56 24.41 5.54 26.73
C VAL A 56 23.12 4.90 26.20
N GLY A 57 22.39 4.19 27.05
CA GLY A 57 21.13 3.52 26.66
C GLY A 57 20.05 4.50 26.18
N PRO A 58 19.71 5.53 26.97
CA PRO A 58 18.75 6.56 26.57
C PRO A 58 19.13 7.29 25.28
N VAL A 59 20.39 7.71 25.13
CA VAL A 59 20.88 8.38 23.92
C VAL A 59 20.80 7.45 22.70
N PHE A 60 21.18 6.19 22.86
CA PHE A 60 21.02 5.18 21.80
C PHE A 60 19.55 5.02 21.40
N ALA A 61 18.63 4.89 22.36
CA ALA A 61 17.20 4.74 22.08
C ALA A 61 16.63 5.94 21.33
N ILE A 62 17.02 7.16 21.72
CA ILE A 62 16.63 8.39 21.01
C ILE A 62 17.17 8.39 19.58
N ALA A 63 18.46 8.12 19.41
CA ALA A 63 19.10 8.10 18.09
C ALA A 63 18.47 7.06 17.17
N TRP A 64 18.21 5.85 17.69
CA TRP A 64 17.53 4.78 16.97
C TRP A 64 16.10 5.16 16.61
N ALA A 65 15.34 5.77 17.53
CA ALA A 65 13.97 6.19 17.27
C ALA A 65 13.90 7.28 16.19
N LEU A 66 14.78 8.28 16.25
CA LEU A 66 14.87 9.32 15.21
C LEU A 66 15.22 8.72 13.85
N PHE A 67 16.18 7.79 13.81
CA PHE A 67 16.55 7.08 12.60
C PHE A 67 15.39 6.22 12.05
N TRP A 68 14.68 5.49 12.91
CA TRP A 68 13.51 4.70 12.56
C TRP A 68 12.40 5.55 11.96
N LEU A 69 12.07 6.67 12.61
CA LEU A 69 11.04 7.61 12.16
C LEU A 69 11.41 8.27 10.83
N TYR A 70 12.70 8.59 10.64
CA TYR A 70 13.21 9.15 9.39
C TYR A 70 13.11 8.15 8.23
N LEU A 71 13.57 6.90 8.43
CA LEU A 71 13.59 5.89 7.38
C LEU A 71 12.20 5.51 6.86
N HIS A 72 11.19 5.51 7.73
CA HIS A 72 9.84 5.07 7.34
C HIS A 72 9.06 6.11 6.54
N ASN A 73 9.48 7.39 6.54
CA ASN A 73 8.83 8.46 5.78
C ASN A 73 7.29 8.45 5.87
N PHE A 74 6.76 8.31 7.09
CA PHE A 74 5.32 8.24 7.36
C PHE A 74 4.48 9.32 6.66
N PRO A 75 4.92 10.59 6.55
CA PRO A 75 4.15 11.61 5.84
C PRO A 75 3.87 11.24 4.38
N TYR A 76 4.84 10.64 3.69
CA TYR A 76 4.67 10.17 2.33
C TYR A 76 3.64 9.04 2.27
N MET A 77 3.78 7.99 3.10
CA MET A 77 2.87 6.84 3.06
C MET A 77 1.43 7.22 3.44
N PHE A 78 1.23 8.01 4.49
CA PHE A 78 -0.11 8.52 4.82
C PHE A 78 -0.66 9.45 3.74
N GLY A 79 0.20 10.27 3.13
CA GLY A 79 -0.14 11.11 1.99
C GLY A 79 -0.61 10.29 0.79
N HIS A 80 0.10 9.22 0.46
CA HIS A 80 -0.21 8.28 -0.62
C HIS A 80 -1.57 7.61 -0.40
N ILE A 81 -1.77 6.98 0.77
CA ILE A 81 -3.03 6.30 1.11
C ILE A 81 -4.22 7.26 1.05
N ASN A 82 -4.10 8.42 1.71
CA ASN A 82 -5.17 9.41 1.72
C ASN A 82 -5.37 10.04 0.34
N GLY A 83 -4.31 10.17 -0.46
CA GLY A 83 -4.33 10.67 -1.83
C GLY A 83 -5.19 9.78 -2.72
N LEU A 84 -4.93 8.47 -2.74
CA LEU A 84 -5.68 7.52 -3.57
C LEU A 84 -7.14 7.38 -3.13
N VAL A 85 -7.40 7.27 -1.83
CA VAL A 85 -8.78 7.19 -1.31
C VAL A 85 -9.56 8.46 -1.63
N ARG A 86 -8.92 9.63 -1.51
CA ARG A 86 -9.53 10.91 -1.87
C ARG A 86 -9.78 11.01 -3.37
N ALA A 87 -8.80 10.63 -4.19
CA ALA A 87 -8.95 10.61 -5.65
C ALA A 87 -10.14 9.73 -6.06
N TYR A 88 -10.29 8.56 -5.43
CA TYR A 88 -11.44 7.69 -5.64
C TYR A 88 -12.76 8.36 -5.25
N ARG A 89 -12.85 8.91 -4.03
CA ARG A 89 -14.08 9.53 -3.50
C ARG A 89 -14.54 10.75 -4.29
N HIS A 90 -13.62 11.51 -4.85
CA HIS A 90 -13.95 12.71 -5.64
C HIS A 90 -14.07 12.44 -7.15
N GLY A 91 -14.03 11.17 -7.58
CA GLY A 91 -14.14 10.84 -9.01
C GLY A 91 -12.90 11.22 -9.83
N GLN A 92 -11.76 11.48 -9.18
CA GLN A 92 -10.50 11.87 -9.83
C GLN A 92 -9.74 10.64 -10.33
N TYR A 93 -10.40 9.80 -11.12
CA TYR A 93 -9.84 8.58 -11.68
C TYR A 93 -10.18 8.45 -13.16
N GLN A 94 -9.44 7.59 -13.84
CA GLN A 94 -9.73 7.16 -15.20
C GLN A 94 -10.37 5.78 -15.14
N VAL A 95 -11.23 5.48 -16.11
CA VAL A 95 -11.88 4.17 -16.24
C VAL A 95 -11.47 3.56 -17.56
N VAL A 96 -11.06 2.30 -17.53
CA VAL A 96 -10.85 1.50 -18.74
C VAL A 96 -11.66 0.22 -18.63
N GLU A 97 -12.36 -0.12 -19.70
CA GLU A 97 -13.22 -1.28 -19.77
C GLU A 97 -12.84 -2.12 -20.99
N GLY A 98 -12.79 -3.43 -20.81
CA GLY A 98 -12.51 -4.36 -21.90
C GLY A 98 -12.07 -5.73 -21.41
N GLN A 99 -11.72 -6.57 -22.38
CA GLN A 99 -11.16 -7.88 -22.10
C GLN A 99 -9.71 -7.74 -21.63
N VAL A 100 -9.39 -8.42 -20.53
CA VAL A 100 -8.05 -8.50 -19.96
C VAL A 100 -7.20 -9.44 -20.82
N GLN A 101 -6.00 -8.99 -21.16
CA GLN A 101 -4.95 -9.82 -21.75
C GLN A 101 -3.76 -9.84 -20.79
N VAL A 102 -3.29 -11.04 -20.44
CA VAL A 102 -2.14 -11.23 -19.57
C VAL A 102 -0.89 -11.37 -20.44
N LEU A 103 0.06 -10.46 -20.26
CA LEU A 103 1.34 -10.45 -20.98
C LEU A 103 2.45 -11.15 -20.19
N HIS A 104 2.35 -11.14 -18.87
CA HIS A 104 3.30 -11.77 -17.95
C HIS A 104 2.59 -12.09 -16.65
N GLU A 105 2.93 -13.23 -16.03
CA GLU A 105 2.41 -13.66 -14.73
C GLU A 105 3.54 -13.67 -13.69
N GLN A 106 3.26 -13.11 -12.52
CA GLN A 106 4.12 -13.21 -11.36
C GLN A 106 4.04 -14.65 -10.80
N PRO A 107 5.17 -15.36 -10.65
CA PRO A 107 5.21 -16.63 -9.95
C PRO A 107 4.80 -16.44 -8.49
N ALA A 108 4.27 -17.50 -7.87
CA ALA A 108 3.81 -17.48 -6.48
C ALA A 108 4.90 -17.06 -5.47
N THR A 109 6.18 -17.23 -5.82
CA THR A 109 7.32 -16.91 -4.95
C THR A 109 8.43 -16.23 -5.73
N GLY A 110 9.21 -15.38 -5.06
CA GLY A 110 10.40 -14.74 -5.60
C GLY A 110 10.21 -13.27 -5.96
N HIS A 111 11.31 -12.60 -6.33
CA HIS A 111 11.35 -11.16 -6.61
C HIS A 111 11.40 -10.90 -8.12
N THR A 112 10.31 -11.22 -8.83
CA THR A 112 10.16 -10.82 -10.23
C THR A 112 9.04 -9.79 -10.37
N LYS A 113 8.89 -9.27 -11.60
CA LYS A 113 7.84 -8.34 -11.98
C LYS A 113 6.46 -8.91 -11.63
N GLY A 114 5.54 -8.01 -11.32
CA GLY A 114 4.13 -8.33 -11.12
C GLY A 114 3.48 -8.82 -12.41
N ASP A 115 2.22 -9.26 -12.32
CA ASP A 115 1.41 -9.55 -13.50
C ASP A 115 1.33 -8.31 -14.39
N ILE A 116 1.74 -8.45 -15.65
CA ILE A 116 1.58 -7.39 -16.63
C ILE A 116 0.32 -7.70 -17.41
N ILE A 117 -0.69 -6.86 -17.24
CA ILE A 117 -1.97 -7.02 -17.92
C ILE A 117 -2.25 -5.83 -18.82
N THR A 118 -3.05 -6.04 -19.85
CA THR A 118 -3.61 -4.96 -20.66
C THR A 118 -5.11 -5.06 -20.75
N VAL A 119 -5.79 -3.91 -20.67
CA VAL A 119 -7.24 -3.78 -20.86
C VAL A 119 -7.46 -2.66 -21.85
N ASN A 120 -8.07 -2.98 -23.00
CA ASN A 120 -8.32 -2.02 -24.08
C ASN A 120 -7.08 -1.17 -24.44
N GLY A 121 -5.91 -1.82 -24.56
CA GLY A 121 -4.63 -1.19 -24.88
C GLY A 121 -3.93 -0.46 -23.72
N LYS A 122 -4.56 -0.30 -22.55
CA LYS A 122 -3.92 0.25 -21.35
C LYS A 122 -3.24 -0.85 -20.54
N GLN A 123 -1.93 -0.72 -20.34
CA GLN A 123 -1.15 -1.66 -19.52
C GLN A 123 -1.17 -1.29 -18.03
N PHE A 124 -1.22 -2.31 -17.17
CA PHE A 124 -1.05 -2.23 -15.71
C PHE A 124 -0.08 -3.30 -15.23
N GLU A 125 0.62 -3.01 -14.13
CA GLU A 125 1.36 -4.01 -13.37
C GLU A 125 0.63 -4.23 -12.04
N VAL A 126 0.22 -5.47 -11.79
CA VAL A 126 -0.32 -5.90 -10.49
C VAL A 126 0.75 -6.69 -9.79
N ASN A 127 1.15 -6.31 -8.59
CA ASN A 127 2.26 -6.98 -7.90
C ASN A 127 1.92 -7.23 -6.43
N TYR A 128 1.86 -8.50 -6.04
CA TYR A 128 1.46 -8.90 -4.69
C TYR A 128 2.40 -8.36 -3.61
N PHE A 129 3.68 -8.20 -3.94
CA PHE A 129 4.69 -7.72 -3.00
C PHE A 129 4.73 -6.19 -2.87
N TYR A 130 3.96 -5.45 -3.65
CA TYR A 130 3.88 -3.99 -3.47
C TYR A 130 3.14 -3.66 -2.18
N PHE A 131 3.78 -2.80 -1.38
CA PHE A 131 3.19 -2.23 -0.18
C PHE A 131 2.36 -1.00 -0.56
N THR A 132 1.17 -1.26 -1.12
CA THR A 132 0.22 -0.25 -1.60
C THR A 132 -1.20 -0.56 -1.11
N PRO A 133 -2.05 0.46 -0.85
CA PRO A 133 -3.47 0.25 -0.60
C PRO A 133 -4.27 -0.06 -1.89
N ALA A 134 -3.67 0.08 -3.08
CA ALA A 134 -4.29 -0.23 -4.36
C ALA A 134 -4.45 -1.75 -4.59
N TYR A 135 -5.17 -2.14 -5.64
CA TYR A 135 -5.30 -3.56 -6.01
C TYR A 135 -3.92 -4.15 -6.31
N ARG A 136 -3.60 -5.28 -5.67
CA ARG A 136 -2.29 -5.93 -5.77
C ARG A 136 -2.33 -7.45 -5.93
N ASN A 137 -3.51 -8.06 -5.95
CA ASN A 137 -3.62 -9.51 -6.00
C ASN A 137 -3.30 -10.00 -7.42
N THR A 138 -2.15 -10.66 -7.56
CA THR A 138 -1.74 -11.35 -8.79
C THR A 138 -2.45 -12.67 -8.95
N LEU A 139 -2.44 -13.25 -10.15
CA LEU A 139 -3.08 -14.52 -10.49
C LEU A 139 -2.57 -15.67 -9.62
N ALA A 140 -1.27 -15.67 -9.28
CA ALA A 140 -0.71 -16.64 -8.34
C ALA A 140 -1.17 -16.46 -6.88
N HIS A 141 -1.79 -15.32 -6.56
CA HIS A 141 -2.30 -14.96 -5.23
C HIS A 141 -3.79 -14.60 -5.30
N GLU A 142 -4.56 -15.41 -6.04
CA GLU A 142 -6.02 -15.34 -6.14
C GLU A 142 -6.56 -14.04 -6.77
N GLY A 143 -5.74 -13.41 -7.61
CA GLY A 143 -6.13 -12.27 -8.43
C GLY A 143 -7.18 -12.63 -9.47
N VAL A 144 -8.07 -11.67 -9.77
CA VAL A 144 -9.25 -11.87 -10.64
C VAL A 144 -9.05 -11.35 -12.07
N LEU A 145 -7.92 -10.68 -12.35
CA LEU A 145 -7.63 -10.08 -13.65
C LEU A 145 -6.92 -11.09 -14.58
N GLY A 146 -7.57 -12.23 -14.80
CA GLY A 146 -7.08 -13.30 -15.69
C GLY A 146 -7.34 -13.02 -17.17
N SER A 147 -6.61 -13.71 -18.03
CA SER A 147 -6.79 -13.58 -19.48
C SER A 147 -8.22 -13.95 -19.88
N GLY A 148 -8.85 -13.10 -20.69
CA GLY A 148 -10.21 -13.31 -21.17
C GLY A 148 -11.32 -12.75 -20.27
N VAL A 149 -11.00 -12.36 -19.02
CA VAL A 149 -11.95 -11.71 -18.11
C VAL A 149 -12.34 -10.35 -18.68
N TYR A 150 -13.64 -10.04 -18.73
CA TYR A 150 -14.10 -8.71 -19.08
C TYR A 150 -14.17 -7.85 -17.81
N ALA A 151 -13.33 -6.83 -17.73
CA ALA A 151 -13.18 -6.02 -16.54
C ALA A 151 -13.36 -4.53 -16.83
N ARG A 152 -13.88 -3.81 -15.83
CA ARG A 152 -13.85 -2.36 -15.73
C ARG A 152 -12.92 -1.96 -14.59
N ILE A 153 -11.83 -1.29 -14.94
CA ILE A 153 -10.77 -0.88 -14.02
C ILE A 153 -10.83 0.62 -13.82
N TYR A 154 -10.92 1.04 -12.57
CA TYR A 154 -10.83 2.41 -12.12
C TYR A 154 -9.41 2.65 -11.61
N TYR A 155 -8.69 3.61 -12.17
CA TYR A 155 -7.29 3.83 -11.82
C TYR A 155 -6.91 5.30 -11.72
N HIS A 156 -5.87 5.58 -10.93
CA HIS A 156 -5.27 6.91 -10.78
C HIS A 156 -3.75 6.78 -10.78
N ASN A 157 -3.05 7.52 -11.63
CA ASN A 157 -1.59 7.46 -11.80
C ASN A 157 -1.02 6.03 -12.00
N GLY A 158 -1.79 5.15 -12.64
CA GLY A 158 -1.41 3.75 -12.88
C GLY A 158 -1.77 2.78 -11.74
N GLU A 159 -2.18 3.28 -10.57
CA GLU A 159 -2.66 2.44 -9.48
C GLU A 159 -4.15 2.16 -9.61
N ILE A 160 -4.51 0.89 -9.41
CA ILE A 160 -5.87 0.39 -9.55
C ILE A 160 -6.64 0.63 -8.24
N LEU A 161 -7.67 1.45 -8.31
CA LEU A 161 -8.50 1.87 -7.19
C LEU A 161 -9.75 1.00 -7.02
N ARG A 162 -10.30 0.48 -8.11
CA ARG A 162 -11.44 -0.43 -8.10
C ARG A 162 -11.41 -1.34 -9.31
N VAL A 163 -11.84 -2.58 -9.09
CA VAL A 163 -11.99 -3.59 -10.13
C VAL A 163 -13.41 -4.13 -10.08
N ASP A 164 -14.08 -4.01 -11.21
CA ASP A 164 -15.35 -4.67 -11.47
C ASP A 164 -15.14 -5.71 -12.58
N VAL A 165 -15.65 -6.92 -12.40
CA VAL A 165 -15.57 -8.00 -13.40
C VAL A 165 -16.97 -8.41 -13.85
N CYS A 166 -17.14 -8.68 -15.14
CA CYS A 166 -18.38 -9.25 -15.66
C CYS A 166 -18.51 -10.70 -15.18
N LYS A 167 -19.69 -11.06 -14.68
CA LYS A 167 -20.06 -12.46 -14.45
C LYS A 167 -20.54 -13.15 -15.72
#